data_AF-A0A496X5S6-F1
#
_entry.id   AF-A0A496X5S6-F1
#
_cell.length_a   1.000
_cell.length_b   1.000
_cell.length_c   1.000
_cell.angle_alpha   90.00
_cell.angle_beta   90.00
_cell.angle_gamma   90.00
#
_symmetry.space_group_name_H-M   'P 1'
#
loop_
_entity.id
_entity.type
_entity.pdbx_description
1 polymer ?
#
loop_
_entity_poly.entity_id
_entity_poly.type
_entity_poly.pdbx_seq_one_letter_code
_entity_poly.pdbx_strand_id
1 'polypeptide(L)'
;MARRSRRNNPENLRQELVELLNEFEKKLLDDDLREQVRSLIPANFLLRDLGSSLVLQEDASSARGRILSYLRKYPMTVLQGDELMVVAGISEYARRIRELRVEHGWPILSGSAINDMLEDGEDLGYINNIDEVKSDIYILLEDRQDRDSAYRWNLANDIRKSDLSVKDKILLYLRRNVGKNITGEELKYLAKDRSEWARRVRELRTEEGWPIATRVSGLPELPVGVYVLKKDCQAEVHDRKIPDPIRVATLVRDDFSCKKCEWSHETNRMGDNIRNLLELHHIEYHADGGENAIENLITLCNICHDDVHRGNVDAGELKKLIGVV
;
A
#
# COMPACT_ATOMS: atom_id res chain seq x y z
N MET A 1 -14.38 6.84 -33.09
CA MET A 1 -14.58 6.24 -31.75
C MET A 1 -14.08 4.81 -31.78
N ALA A 2 -13.34 4.36 -30.76
CA ALA A 2 -12.88 2.97 -30.68
C ALA A 2 -14.08 2.01 -30.50
N ARG A 3 -14.03 0.82 -31.12
CA ARG A 3 -15.06 -0.22 -30.97
C ARG A 3 -15.17 -0.63 -29.50
N ARG A 4 -16.40 -0.58 -28.96
CA ARG A 4 -16.71 -1.18 -27.65
C ARG A 4 -16.94 -2.67 -27.82
N SER A 5 -16.43 -3.45 -26.87
CA SER A 5 -16.68 -4.88 -26.81
C SER A 5 -18.17 -5.17 -26.61
N ARG A 6 -18.69 -6.17 -27.32
CA ARG A 6 -20.11 -6.57 -27.35
C ARG A 6 -20.28 -7.87 -26.59
N ARG A 7 -21.06 -7.83 -25.50
CA ARG A 7 -21.39 -9.02 -24.72
C ARG A 7 -22.45 -9.82 -25.48
N ASN A 8 -22.15 -11.08 -25.77
CA ASN A 8 -23.08 -12.06 -26.33
C ASN A 8 -22.87 -13.40 -25.62
N ASN A 9 -23.57 -14.46 -26.04
CA ASN A 9 -23.33 -15.80 -25.53
C ASN A 9 -21.85 -16.20 -25.79
N PRO A 10 -21.08 -16.57 -24.74
CA PRO A 10 -19.67 -16.93 -24.89
C PRO A 10 -19.43 -18.09 -25.87
N GLU A 11 -20.33 -19.07 -25.91
CA GLU A 11 -20.18 -20.24 -26.80
C GLU A 11 -20.39 -19.86 -28.26
N ASN A 12 -21.33 -18.98 -28.57
CA ASN A 12 -21.51 -18.47 -29.93
C ASN A 12 -20.26 -17.67 -30.39
N LEU A 13 -19.74 -16.79 -29.52
CA LEU A 13 -18.52 -16.02 -29.81
C LEU A 13 -17.31 -16.94 -30.03
N ARG A 14 -17.21 -18.03 -29.26
CA ARG A 14 -16.16 -19.05 -29.42
C ARG A 14 -16.27 -19.77 -30.76
N GLN A 15 -17.48 -20.16 -31.18
CA GLN A 15 -17.72 -20.83 -32.46
C GLN A 15 -17.33 -19.93 -33.64
N GLU A 16 -17.82 -18.67 -33.67
CA GLU A 16 -17.48 -17.69 -34.70
C GLU A 16 -15.96 -17.42 -34.75
N LEU A 17 -15.29 -17.35 -33.59
CA LEU A 17 -13.84 -17.16 -33.53
C LEU A 17 -13.08 -18.34 -34.14
N VAL A 18 -13.48 -19.58 -33.84
CA VAL A 18 -12.86 -20.79 -34.40
C VAL A 18 -13.03 -20.84 -35.91
N GLU A 19 -14.21 -20.48 -36.43
CA GLU A 19 -14.46 -20.41 -37.88
C GLU A 19 -13.49 -19.44 -38.56
N LEU A 20 -13.34 -18.22 -38.05
CA LEU A 20 -12.40 -17.24 -38.60
C LEU A 20 -10.95 -17.72 -38.57
N LEU A 21 -10.53 -18.39 -37.50
CA LEU A 21 -9.17 -18.91 -37.38
C LEU A 21 -8.91 -20.08 -38.34
N ASN A 22 -9.90 -20.94 -38.58
CA ASN A 22 -9.80 -22.00 -39.58
C ASN A 22 -9.71 -21.42 -41.00
N GLU A 23 -10.50 -20.38 -41.31
CA GLU A 23 -10.44 -19.72 -42.61
C GLU A 23 -9.12 -18.97 -42.85
N PHE A 24 -8.49 -18.49 -41.78
CA PHE A 24 -7.21 -17.78 -41.84
C PHE A 24 -6.05 -18.66 -42.35
N GLU A 25 -6.15 -20.00 -42.28
CA GLU A 25 -5.16 -20.91 -42.87
C GLU A 25 -4.92 -20.61 -44.36
N LYS A 26 -5.99 -20.33 -45.11
CA LYS A 26 -5.91 -19.97 -46.53
C LYS A 26 -5.25 -18.61 -46.74
N LYS A 27 -5.38 -17.71 -45.76
CA LYS A 27 -4.80 -16.36 -45.81
C LYS A 27 -3.30 -16.34 -45.56
N LEU A 28 -2.73 -17.36 -44.91
CA LEU A 28 -1.29 -17.49 -44.78
C LEU A 28 -0.57 -17.67 -46.13
N LEU A 29 -1.30 -18.06 -47.19
CA LEU A 29 -0.77 -18.24 -48.54
C LEU A 29 -0.83 -16.95 -49.40
N ASP A 30 -1.46 -15.87 -48.91
CA ASP A 30 -1.47 -14.57 -49.62
C ASP A 30 -0.08 -13.92 -49.55
N ASP A 31 0.38 -13.31 -50.64
CA ASP A 31 1.67 -12.59 -50.69
C ASP A 31 1.63 -11.21 -49.99
N ASP A 32 0.43 -10.69 -49.69
CA ASP A 32 0.24 -9.37 -49.07
C ASP A 32 0.09 -9.44 -47.54
N LEU A 33 1.18 -9.11 -46.84
CA LEU A 33 1.23 -9.00 -45.37
C LEU A 33 0.13 -8.11 -44.78
N ARG A 34 -0.25 -7.02 -45.47
CA ARG A 34 -1.26 -6.09 -44.96
C ARG A 34 -2.63 -6.78 -44.92
N GLU A 35 -2.97 -7.54 -45.95
CA GLU A 35 -4.26 -8.24 -46.01
C GLU A 35 -4.31 -9.41 -45.02
N GLN A 36 -3.18 -10.10 -44.79
CA GLN A 36 -3.04 -11.07 -43.70
C GLN A 36 -3.37 -10.43 -42.35
N VAL A 37 -2.71 -9.32 -42.00
CA VAL A 37 -2.95 -8.61 -40.72
C VAL A 37 -4.39 -8.11 -40.61
N ARG A 38 -4.96 -7.55 -41.69
CA ARG A 38 -6.34 -7.05 -41.68
C ARG A 38 -7.37 -8.16 -41.47
N SER A 39 -7.11 -9.35 -41.98
CA SER A 39 -8.01 -10.50 -41.80
C SER A 39 -8.05 -11.05 -40.37
N LEU A 40 -7.05 -10.72 -39.52
CA LEU A 40 -7.07 -11.04 -38.09
C LEU A 40 -7.90 -10.06 -37.25
N ILE A 41 -8.25 -8.88 -37.79
CA ILE A 41 -8.99 -7.85 -37.03
C ILE A 41 -10.35 -8.38 -36.50
N PRO A 42 -11.18 -9.08 -37.30
CA PRO A 42 -12.44 -9.64 -36.81
C PRO A 42 -12.24 -10.69 -35.71
N ALA A 43 -11.23 -11.56 -35.85
CA ALA A 43 -10.89 -12.55 -34.82
C ALA A 43 -10.46 -11.88 -33.51
N ASN A 44 -9.64 -10.83 -33.57
CA ASN A 44 -9.28 -10.02 -32.41
C ASN A 44 -10.50 -9.35 -31.75
N PHE A 45 -11.46 -8.88 -32.54
CA PHE A 45 -12.71 -8.33 -31.99
C PHE A 45 -13.56 -9.38 -31.28
N LEU A 46 -13.69 -10.58 -31.85
CA LEU A 46 -14.42 -11.68 -31.21
C LEU A 46 -13.73 -12.18 -29.93
N LEU A 47 -12.39 -12.26 -29.92
CA LEU A 47 -11.64 -12.63 -28.72
C LEU A 47 -11.90 -11.64 -27.56
N ARG A 48 -11.91 -10.34 -27.86
CA ARG A 48 -12.22 -9.28 -26.88
C ARG A 48 -13.67 -9.30 -26.41
N ASP A 49 -14.60 -9.68 -27.28
CA ASP A 49 -16.01 -9.87 -26.92
C ASP A 49 -16.17 -11.10 -26.02
N LEU A 50 -15.52 -12.20 -26.38
CA LEU A 50 -15.51 -13.46 -25.62
C LEU A 50 -15.02 -13.22 -24.19
N GLY A 51 -13.82 -12.65 -24.01
CA GLY A 51 -13.27 -12.37 -22.68
C GLY A 51 -14.21 -11.50 -21.83
N SER A 52 -14.77 -10.44 -22.43
CA SER A 52 -15.70 -9.56 -21.73
C SER A 52 -17.05 -10.21 -21.35
N SER A 53 -17.46 -11.24 -22.10
CA SER A 53 -18.74 -11.93 -21.92
C SER A 53 -18.74 -12.87 -20.73
N LEU A 54 -17.55 -13.24 -20.22
CA LEU A 54 -17.38 -14.10 -19.05
C LEU A 54 -17.82 -13.43 -17.74
N VAL A 55 -17.85 -12.10 -17.68
CA VAL A 55 -18.31 -11.35 -16.51
C VAL A 55 -19.81 -11.06 -16.64
N LEU A 56 -20.61 -11.80 -15.87
CA LEU A 56 -22.08 -11.79 -16.00
C LEU A 56 -22.78 -10.69 -15.21
N GLN A 57 -22.12 -10.05 -14.25
CA GLN A 57 -22.74 -9.02 -13.40
C GLN A 57 -23.36 -7.87 -14.23
N GLU A 58 -24.49 -7.36 -13.76
CA GLU A 58 -25.28 -6.33 -14.44
C GLU A 58 -24.56 -4.96 -14.48
N ASP A 59 -23.79 -4.64 -13.44
CA ASP A 59 -22.97 -3.42 -13.34
C ASP A 59 -21.66 -3.49 -14.18
N ALA A 60 -21.35 -4.66 -14.74
CA ALA A 60 -20.15 -4.93 -15.54
C ALA A 60 -20.34 -4.64 -17.04
N SER A 61 -21.12 -3.61 -17.38
CA SER A 61 -21.38 -3.19 -18.77
C SER A 61 -20.18 -2.45 -19.40
N SER A 62 -19.33 -1.83 -18.57
CA SER A 62 -18.12 -1.12 -19.00
C SER A 62 -16.86 -1.92 -18.71
N ALA A 63 -15.76 -1.65 -19.44
CA ALA A 63 -14.46 -2.28 -19.17
C ALA A 63 -13.99 -2.07 -17.72
N ARG A 64 -14.18 -0.85 -17.19
CA ARG A 64 -13.91 -0.52 -15.79
C ARG A 64 -14.79 -1.34 -14.83
N GLY A 65 -16.09 -1.44 -15.13
CA GLY A 65 -17.04 -2.22 -14.33
C GLY A 65 -16.65 -3.70 -14.30
N ARG A 66 -16.24 -4.28 -15.44
CA ARG A 66 -15.76 -5.67 -15.52
C ARG A 66 -14.51 -5.91 -14.68
N ILE A 67 -13.51 -5.04 -14.81
CA ILE A 67 -12.28 -5.10 -14.00
C ILE A 67 -12.63 -5.04 -12.52
N LEU A 68 -13.47 -4.08 -12.10
CA LEU A 68 -13.86 -3.95 -10.71
C LEU A 68 -14.58 -5.19 -10.20
N SER A 69 -15.58 -5.67 -10.93
CA SER A 69 -16.35 -6.85 -10.56
C SER A 69 -15.48 -8.10 -10.44
N TYR A 70 -14.45 -8.22 -11.29
CA TYR A 70 -13.47 -9.30 -11.22
C TYR A 70 -12.54 -9.16 -10.01
N LEU A 71 -11.96 -7.99 -9.77
CA LEU A 71 -11.15 -7.70 -8.58
C LEU A 71 -11.89 -7.98 -7.27
N ARG A 72 -13.16 -7.57 -7.17
CA ARG A 72 -14.01 -7.79 -5.99
C ARG A 72 -14.36 -9.26 -5.77
N LYS A 73 -14.38 -10.06 -6.83
CA LYS A 73 -14.57 -11.52 -6.74
C LYS A 73 -13.33 -12.24 -6.22
N TYR A 74 -12.14 -11.67 -6.44
CA TYR A 74 -10.85 -12.24 -6.06
C TYR A 74 -10.02 -11.24 -5.22
N PRO A 75 -10.52 -10.79 -4.05
CA PRO A 75 -9.75 -9.92 -3.17
C PRO A 75 -8.49 -10.65 -2.70
N MET A 76 -7.44 -9.88 -2.40
CA MET A 76 -6.14 -10.38 -1.92
C MET A 76 -5.45 -11.39 -2.86
N THR A 77 -5.93 -11.52 -4.10
CA THR A 77 -5.38 -12.42 -5.12
C THR A 77 -4.50 -11.63 -6.09
N VAL A 78 -3.39 -12.24 -6.52
CA VAL A 78 -2.51 -11.67 -7.54
C VAL A 78 -3.15 -11.84 -8.91
N LEU A 79 -3.56 -10.74 -9.54
CA LEU A 79 -4.14 -10.75 -10.88
C LEU A 79 -3.13 -10.16 -11.88
N GLN A 80 -2.97 -10.81 -13.02
CA GLN A 80 -2.03 -10.36 -14.06
C GLN A 80 -2.69 -9.32 -14.97
N GLY A 81 -1.91 -8.41 -15.55
CA GLY A 81 -2.45 -7.42 -16.49
C GLY A 81 -3.08 -8.06 -17.74
N ASP A 82 -2.50 -9.13 -18.28
CA ASP A 82 -3.08 -9.86 -19.42
C ASP A 82 -4.44 -10.50 -19.09
N GLU A 83 -4.59 -11.01 -17.87
CA GLU A 83 -5.87 -11.52 -17.35
C GLU A 83 -6.90 -10.38 -17.29
N LEU A 84 -6.51 -9.22 -16.74
CA LEU A 84 -7.38 -8.05 -16.67
C LEU A 84 -7.68 -7.45 -18.04
N MET A 85 -6.78 -7.58 -19.02
CA MET A 85 -7.00 -7.20 -20.42
C MET A 85 -8.13 -8.03 -21.04
N VAL A 86 -8.10 -9.35 -20.84
CA VAL A 86 -9.14 -10.28 -21.32
C VAL A 86 -10.49 -9.95 -20.68
N VAL A 87 -10.52 -9.78 -19.35
CA VAL A 87 -11.72 -9.40 -18.60
C VAL A 87 -12.28 -8.04 -19.07
N ALA A 88 -11.42 -7.05 -19.26
CA ALA A 88 -11.81 -5.72 -19.69
C ALA A 88 -12.29 -5.70 -21.15
N GLY A 89 -11.79 -6.61 -21.99
CA GLY A 89 -12.01 -6.63 -23.44
C GLY A 89 -11.37 -5.42 -24.13
N ILE A 90 -10.31 -4.83 -23.54
CA ILE A 90 -9.56 -3.68 -24.07
C ILE A 90 -8.08 -3.80 -23.64
N SER A 91 -7.16 -3.30 -24.46
CA SER A 91 -5.74 -3.19 -24.10
C SER A 91 -5.46 -2.10 -23.05
N GLU A 92 -6.30 -1.05 -23.01
CA GLU A 92 -6.16 0.08 -22.08
C GLU A 92 -6.70 -0.22 -20.66
N TYR A 93 -6.53 -1.45 -20.17
CA TYR A 93 -7.03 -1.88 -18.86
C TYR A 93 -6.29 -1.16 -17.72
N ALA A 94 -4.98 -0.93 -17.85
CA ALA A 94 -4.17 -0.25 -16.84
C ALA A 94 -4.72 1.16 -16.52
N ARG A 95 -5.22 1.87 -17.55
CA ARG A 95 -5.90 3.16 -17.35
C ARG A 95 -7.19 3.03 -16.54
N ARG A 96 -7.99 1.97 -16.77
CA ARG A 96 -9.21 1.72 -16.00
C ARG A 96 -8.90 1.38 -14.53
N ILE A 97 -7.83 0.63 -14.28
CA ILE A 97 -7.36 0.34 -12.93
C ILE A 97 -6.93 1.63 -12.21
N ARG A 98 -6.20 2.50 -12.92
CA ARG A 98 -5.84 3.82 -12.37
C ARG A 98 -7.07 4.62 -11.98
N GLU A 99 -8.11 4.69 -12.81
CA GLU A 99 -9.37 5.35 -12.47
C GLU A 99 -10.06 4.70 -11.27
N LEU A 100 -10.10 3.37 -11.20
CA LEU A 100 -10.68 2.67 -10.04
C LEU A 100 -9.97 3.05 -8.73
N ARG A 101 -8.65 3.14 -8.78
CA ARG A 101 -7.81 3.49 -7.64
C ARG A 101 -7.96 4.96 -7.24
N VAL A 102 -7.90 5.85 -8.23
CA VAL A 102 -7.73 7.30 -8.03
C VAL A 102 -9.06 8.04 -7.94
N GLU A 103 -9.97 7.77 -8.86
CA GLU A 103 -11.25 8.49 -8.98
C GLU A 103 -12.35 7.80 -8.17
N HIS A 104 -12.24 6.49 -8.00
CA HIS A 104 -13.25 5.67 -7.32
C HIS A 104 -12.80 5.09 -5.99
N GLY A 105 -11.55 5.28 -5.57
CA GLY A 105 -11.08 4.91 -4.24
C GLY A 105 -11.05 3.43 -3.92
N TRP A 106 -10.82 2.59 -4.92
CA TRP A 106 -10.59 1.16 -4.67
C TRP A 106 -9.12 0.92 -4.28
N PRO A 107 -8.85 0.26 -3.14
CA PRO A 107 -7.50 0.06 -2.64
C PRO A 107 -6.79 -1.05 -3.44
N ILE A 108 -6.33 -0.69 -4.63
CA ILE A 108 -5.64 -1.60 -5.56
C ILE A 108 -4.15 -1.28 -5.53
N LEU A 109 -3.32 -2.25 -5.15
CA LEU A 109 -1.86 -2.16 -5.30
C LEU A 109 -1.43 -2.68 -6.67
N SER A 110 -0.44 -2.04 -7.27
CA SER A 110 0.29 -2.55 -8.43
C SER A 110 1.57 -3.27 -7.99
N GLY A 111 2.05 -4.19 -8.83
CA GLY A 111 3.35 -4.82 -8.65
C GLY A 111 4.48 -3.81 -8.50
N SER A 112 4.40 -2.68 -9.21
CA SER A 112 5.38 -1.62 -9.09
C SER A 112 5.46 -1.01 -7.67
N ALA A 113 4.32 -0.81 -6.99
CA ALA A 113 4.32 -0.29 -5.62
C ALA A 113 4.75 -1.37 -4.62
N ILE A 114 4.39 -2.63 -4.89
CA ILE A 114 4.83 -3.79 -4.10
C ILE A 114 6.37 -3.91 -4.15
N ASN A 115 6.98 -3.81 -5.33
CA ASN A 115 8.43 -3.86 -5.47
C ASN A 115 9.13 -2.75 -4.70
N ASP A 116 8.63 -1.51 -4.80
CA ASP A 116 9.20 -0.39 -4.06
C ASP A 116 9.18 -0.65 -2.54
N MET A 117 8.14 -1.29 -2.01
CA MET A 117 8.03 -1.65 -0.59
C MET A 117 8.96 -2.81 -0.21
N LEU A 118 9.02 -3.87 -1.03
CA LEU A 118 9.89 -5.04 -0.79
C LEU A 118 11.37 -4.67 -0.82
N GLU A 119 11.78 -3.83 -1.79
CA GLU A 119 13.15 -3.30 -1.87
C GLU A 119 13.52 -2.48 -0.62
N ASP A 120 12.52 -1.87 0.01
CA ASP A 120 12.66 -1.07 1.23
C ASP A 120 12.54 -1.92 2.51
N GLY A 121 12.39 -3.24 2.40
CA GLY A 121 12.31 -4.16 3.52
C GLY A 121 10.98 -4.11 4.30
N GLU A 122 9.90 -3.58 3.70
CA GLU A 122 8.55 -3.73 4.24
C GLU A 122 8.11 -5.19 4.17
N ASP A 123 7.58 -5.71 5.27
CA ASP A 123 6.97 -7.04 5.31
C ASP A 123 5.51 -6.93 4.82
N LEU A 124 5.26 -7.52 3.64
CA LEU A 124 3.96 -7.54 2.98
C LEU A 124 3.19 -8.84 3.23
N GLY A 125 3.58 -9.63 4.24
CA GLY A 125 2.93 -10.87 4.64
C GLY A 125 2.97 -11.92 3.53
N TYR A 126 1.79 -12.41 3.12
CA TYR A 126 1.68 -13.46 2.10
C TYR A 126 2.22 -13.03 0.72
N ILE A 127 2.30 -11.73 0.45
CA ILE A 127 2.84 -11.17 -0.80
C ILE A 127 4.35 -11.42 -0.91
N ASN A 128 5.07 -11.58 0.22
CA ASN A 128 6.50 -11.84 0.22
C ASN A 128 6.87 -13.18 -0.46
N ASN A 129 5.92 -14.12 -0.52
CA ASN A 129 6.12 -15.45 -1.10
C ASN A 129 5.80 -15.50 -2.61
N ILE A 130 5.58 -14.36 -3.24
CA ILE A 130 5.36 -14.29 -4.69
C ILE A 130 6.74 -14.38 -5.36
N ASP A 131 7.02 -15.52 -5.98
CA ASP A 131 8.18 -15.73 -6.83
C ASP A 131 8.12 -14.77 -8.03
N GLU A 132 8.80 -13.64 -7.91
CA GLU A 132 8.92 -12.55 -8.89
C GLU A 132 7.63 -11.70 -9.08
N VAL A 133 7.55 -10.61 -8.31
CA VAL A 133 6.51 -9.58 -8.45
C VAL A 133 6.76 -8.76 -9.73
N LYS A 134 6.13 -9.19 -10.83
CA LYS A 134 6.12 -8.40 -12.08
C LYS A 134 5.41 -7.07 -11.84
N SER A 135 5.82 -6.02 -12.56
CA SER A 135 5.22 -4.67 -12.41
C SER A 135 3.73 -4.64 -12.79
N ASP A 136 3.32 -5.50 -13.72
CA ASP A 136 1.96 -5.60 -14.27
C ASP A 136 1.10 -6.66 -13.56
N ILE A 137 1.16 -6.64 -12.23
CA ILE A 137 0.21 -7.37 -11.37
C ILE A 137 -0.60 -6.38 -10.57
N TYR A 138 -1.79 -6.79 -10.14
CA TYR A 138 -2.70 -5.97 -9.35
C TYR A 138 -3.36 -6.80 -8.25
N ILE A 139 -3.50 -6.20 -7.07
CA ILE A 139 -4.13 -6.84 -5.90
C ILE A 139 -5.14 -5.86 -5.31
N LEU A 140 -6.39 -6.28 -5.16
CA LEU A 140 -7.39 -5.54 -4.38
C LEU A 140 -7.22 -5.89 -2.90
N LEU A 141 -6.85 -4.92 -2.06
CA LEU A 141 -6.57 -5.14 -0.64
C LEU A 141 -7.84 -5.41 0.19
N GLU A 142 -8.93 -4.71 -0.13
CA GLU A 142 -10.20 -4.86 0.55
C GLU A 142 -11.34 -4.67 -0.47
N ASP A 143 -12.42 -5.46 -0.34
CA ASP A 143 -13.68 -5.17 -1.04
C ASP A 143 -14.46 -4.05 -0.32
N ARG A 144 -13.80 -2.90 -0.17
CA ARG A 144 -14.39 -1.70 0.43
C ARG A 144 -13.90 -0.47 -0.30
N GLN A 145 -14.87 0.30 -0.78
CA GLN A 145 -14.61 1.55 -1.47
C GLN A 145 -14.30 2.68 -0.47
N ASP A 146 -13.21 3.39 -0.71
CA ASP A 146 -12.92 4.64 -0.02
C ASP A 146 -13.59 5.83 -0.74
N ARG A 147 -14.68 6.31 -0.15
CA ARG A 147 -15.47 7.42 -0.72
C ARG A 147 -14.77 8.78 -0.62
N ASP A 148 -13.80 8.92 0.29
CA ASP A 148 -13.03 10.15 0.46
C ASP A 148 -11.84 10.22 -0.52
N SER A 149 -11.54 9.12 -1.23
CA SER A 149 -10.38 9.02 -2.13
C SER A 149 -10.37 10.08 -3.24
N ALA A 150 -11.52 10.41 -3.83
CA ALA A 150 -11.58 11.46 -4.85
C ALA A 150 -11.19 12.84 -4.30
N TYR A 151 -11.59 13.16 -3.07
CA TYR A 151 -11.16 14.39 -2.38
C TYR A 151 -9.66 14.35 -2.09
N ARG A 152 -9.18 13.23 -1.53
CA ARG A 152 -7.76 13.03 -1.22
C ARG A 152 -6.88 13.06 -2.47
N TRP A 153 -7.37 12.58 -3.61
CA TRP A 153 -6.64 12.65 -4.86
C TRP A 153 -6.43 14.09 -5.33
N ASN A 154 -7.45 14.96 -5.22
CA ASN A 154 -7.28 16.38 -5.56
C ASN A 154 -6.20 17.02 -4.67
N LEU A 155 -6.25 16.75 -3.37
CA LEU A 155 -5.22 17.18 -2.43
C LEU A 155 -3.83 16.64 -2.81
N ALA A 156 -3.73 15.36 -3.14
CA ALA A 156 -2.47 14.73 -3.56
C ALA A 156 -1.92 15.36 -4.85
N ASN A 157 -2.79 15.66 -5.81
CA ASN A 157 -2.42 16.29 -7.08
C ASN A 157 -1.89 17.71 -6.86
N ASP A 158 -2.49 18.48 -5.96
CA ASP A 158 -2.03 19.82 -5.61
C ASP A 158 -0.67 19.77 -4.90
N ILE A 159 -0.51 18.88 -3.91
CA ILE A 159 0.77 18.68 -3.20
C ILE A 159 1.85 18.19 -4.16
N ARG A 160 1.56 17.23 -5.04
CA ARG A 160 2.50 16.68 -6.03
C ARG A 160 3.10 17.76 -6.93
N LYS A 161 2.31 18.78 -7.29
CA LYS A 161 2.71 19.91 -8.15
C LYS A 161 3.56 20.97 -7.46
N SER A 162 3.59 21.00 -6.13
CA SER A 162 4.44 21.93 -5.37
C SER A 162 5.93 21.68 -5.59
N ASP A 163 6.76 22.65 -5.20
CA ASP A 163 8.23 22.58 -5.27
C ASP A 163 8.88 21.85 -4.07
N LEU A 164 8.06 21.30 -3.17
CA LEU A 164 8.52 20.54 -2.01
C LEU A 164 9.30 19.28 -2.41
N SER A 165 10.18 18.83 -1.52
CA SER A 165 10.85 17.53 -1.66
C SER A 165 9.83 16.38 -1.59
N VAL A 166 10.19 15.19 -2.09
CA VAL A 166 9.29 14.02 -2.03
C VAL A 166 8.91 13.70 -0.58
N LYS A 167 9.87 13.78 0.35
CA LYS A 167 9.65 13.54 1.77
C LYS A 167 8.67 14.56 2.37
N ASP A 168 8.87 15.85 2.08
CA ASP A 168 7.99 16.92 2.57
C ASP A 168 6.58 16.81 1.99
N LYS A 169 6.44 16.37 0.73
CA LYS A 169 5.14 16.11 0.10
C LYS A 169 4.39 14.98 0.80
N ILE A 170 5.09 13.87 1.04
CA ILE A 170 4.54 12.71 1.76
C ILE A 170 4.10 13.13 3.17
N LEU A 171 4.97 13.83 3.90
CA LEU A 171 4.65 14.31 5.24
C LEU A 171 3.44 15.27 5.23
N LEU A 172 3.45 16.28 4.37
CA LEU A 172 2.33 17.22 4.24
C LEU A 172 1.01 16.49 3.94
N TYR A 173 1.04 15.50 3.04
CA TYR A 173 -0.13 14.72 2.70
C TYR A 173 -0.64 13.89 3.88
N LEU A 174 0.25 13.21 4.62
CA LEU A 174 -0.10 12.45 5.81
C LEU A 174 -0.69 13.36 6.91
N ARG A 175 -0.10 14.53 7.15
CA ARG A 175 -0.59 15.52 8.13
C ARG A 175 -1.97 16.08 7.78
N ARG A 176 -2.31 16.16 6.50
CA ARG A 176 -3.67 16.54 6.05
C ARG A 176 -4.69 15.41 6.15
N ASN A 177 -4.24 14.18 6.43
CA ASN A 177 -5.05 12.97 6.49
C ASN A 177 -4.79 12.15 7.76
N VAL A 178 -4.59 12.81 8.90
CA VAL A 178 -4.36 12.15 10.20
C VAL A 178 -5.47 11.14 10.49
N GLY A 179 -5.08 9.93 10.90
CA GLY A 179 -6.00 8.83 11.22
C GLY A 179 -6.70 8.19 10.01
N LYS A 180 -6.37 8.58 8.77
CA LYS A 180 -6.93 7.96 7.55
C LYS A 180 -5.99 6.89 7.02
N ASN A 181 -6.58 5.85 6.41
CA ASN A 181 -5.83 4.82 5.70
C ASN A 181 -5.30 5.37 4.38
N ILE A 182 -3.98 5.49 4.28
CA ILE A 182 -3.29 5.96 3.08
C ILE A 182 -2.56 4.79 2.44
N THR A 183 -2.82 4.54 1.16
CA THR A 183 -2.18 3.43 0.43
C THR A 183 -0.78 3.83 -0.06
N GLY A 184 0.12 2.85 -0.21
CA GLY A 184 1.43 3.06 -0.83
C GLY A 184 1.34 3.67 -2.24
N GLU A 185 0.25 3.42 -2.96
CA GLU A 185 -0.02 4.01 -4.28
C GLU A 185 -0.27 5.52 -4.23
N GLU A 186 -0.95 6.03 -3.20
CA GLU A 186 -1.10 7.47 -2.98
C GLU A 186 0.27 8.12 -2.70
N LEU A 187 1.12 7.45 -1.93
CA LEU A 187 2.46 7.94 -1.58
C LEU A 187 3.41 7.91 -2.79
N LYS A 188 3.36 6.82 -3.58
CA LYS A 188 4.06 6.71 -4.87
C LYS A 188 3.66 7.81 -5.85
N TYR A 189 2.36 8.13 -5.90
CA TYR A 189 1.86 9.19 -6.77
C TYR A 189 2.45 10.58 -6.42
N LEU A 190 2.60 10.89 -5.12
CA LEU A 190 3.24 12.12 -4.64
C LEU A 190 4.72 12.21 -5.04
N ALA A 191 5.41 11.07 -5.07
CA ALA A 191 6.80 10.94 -5.50
C ALA A 191 6.99 10.96 -7.03
N LYS A 192 5.94 11.22 -7.81
CA LYS A 192 5.95 11.14 -9.29
C LYS A 192 6.43 9.76 -9.77
N ASP A 193 5.92 8.72 -9.11
CA ASP A 193 6.18 7.31 -9.44
C ASP A 193 7.65 6.86 -9.25
N ARG A 194 8.46 7.64 -8.51
CA ARG A 194 9.83 7.26 -8.11
C ARG A 194 9.81 6.32 -6.90
N SER A 195 10.61 5.25 -6.95
CA SER A 195 10.70 4.22 -5.90
C SER A 195 11.14 4.73 -4.53
N GLU A 196 11.78 5.90 -4.45
CA GLU A 196 12.25 6.47 -3.18
C GLU A 196 11.14 6.77 -2.16
N TRP A 197 9.86 6.75 -2.56
CA TRP A 197 8.74 7.05 -1.68
C TRP A 197 8.70 6.13 -0.45
N ALA A 198 8.92 4.81 -0.63
CA ALA A 198 8.87 3.83 0.47
C ALA A 198 9.92 4.19 1.52
N ARG A 199 11.16 4.42 1.05
CA ARG A 199 12.26 4.89 1.88
C ARG A 199 11.93 6.18 2.63
N ARG A 200 11.32 7.17 1.97
CA ARG A 200 10.97 8.45 2.61
C ARG A 200 9.92 8.28 3.70
N VAL A 201 8.96 7.39 3.51
CA VAL A 201 7.98 7.07 4.56
C VAL A 201 8.66 6.40 5.75
N ARG A 202 9.57 5.46 5.49
CA ARG A 202 10.39 4.85 6.55
C ARG A 202 11.25 5.89 7.27
N GLU A 203 11.97 6.76 6.57
CA GLU A 203 12.74 7.87 7.18
C GLU A 203 11.85 8.74 8.08
N LEU A 204 10.66 9.13 7.61
CA LEU A 204 9.72 9.91 8.42
C LEU A 204 9.35 9.18 9.72
N ARG A 205 9.16 7.86 9.65
CA ARG A 205 8.81 7.00 10.78
C ARG A 205 9.97 6.75 11.74
N THR A 206 11.14 6.37 11.23
CA THR A 206 12.26 5.85 12.04
C THR A 206 13.32 6.90 12.35
N GLU A 207 13.54 7.86 11.45
CA GLU A 207 14.61 8.87 11.59
C GLU A 207 14.08 10.27 11.96
N GLU A 208 12.83 10.57 11.63
CA GLU A 208 12.21 11.87 11.96
C GLU A 208 11.17 11.77 13.06
N GLY A 209 10.85 10.56 13.54
CA GLY A 209 9.99 10.35 14.70
C GLY A 209 8.52 10.74 14.47
N TRP A 210 8.02 10.64 13.23
CA TRP A 210 6.59 10.77 12.98
C TRP A 210 5.87 9.45 13.30
N PRO A 211 4.73 9.48 14.01
CA PRO A 211 3.99 8.29 14.43
C PRO A 211 3.18 7.70 13.28
N ILE A 212 3.87 7.24 12.24
CA ILE A 212 3.32 6.57 11.07
C ILE A 212 3.24 5.08 11.39
N ALA A 213 2.03 4.56 11.48
CA ALA A 213 1.77 3.16 11.72
C ALA A 213 1.61 2.40 10.40
N THR A 214 2.22 1.22 10.37
CA THR A 214 1.96 0.18 9.35
C THR A 214 1.44 -1.08 10.04
N ARG A 215 1.03 -2.08 9.26
CA ARG A 215 0.68 -3.41 9.76
C ARG A 215 1.72 -3.96 10.73
N VAL A 216 3.00 -3.83 10.37
CA VAL A 216 4.13 -4.42 11.11
C VAL A 216 4.59 -3.50 12.24
N SER A 217 4.51 -2.19 12.05
CA SER A 217 5.15 -1.21 12.93
C SER A 217 4.21 -0.53 13.94
N GLY A 218 2.91 -0.85 13.98
CA GLY A 218 2.08 -0.30 15.04
C GLY A 218 0.57 -0.57 15.03
N LEU A 219 0.00 -1.23 14.01
CA LEU A 219 -1.42 -1.62 13.96
C LEU A 219 -1.61 -2.91 13.12
N PRO A 220 -1.52 -4.11 13.73
CA PRO A 220 -1.61 -5.40 13.02
C PRO A 220 -2.90 -5.63 12.21
N GLU A 221 -3.97 -4.91 12.53
CA GLU A 221 -5.24 -4.92 11.82
C GLU A 221 -5.21 -4.16 10.48
N LEU A 222 -4.19 -3.34 10.24
CA LEU A 222 -4.07 -2.63 8.97
C LEU A 222 -3.81 -3.61 7.81
N PRO A 223 -4.38 -3.34 6.63
CA PRO A 223 -4.00 -4.04 5.42
C PRO A 223 -2.54 -3.81 5.06
N VAL A 224 -2.00 -4.75 4.31
CA VAL A 224 -0.66 -4.64 3.75
C VAL A 224 -0.57 -3.43 2.81
N GLY A 225 0.53 -2.66 2.88
CA GLY A 225 0.74 -1.47 2.06
C GLY A 225 -0.14 -0.26 2.42
N VAL A 226 -0.73 -0.26 3.62
CA VAL A 226 -1.49 0.87 4.18
C VAL A 226 -0.71 1.51 5.33
N TYR A 227 -0.71 2.84 5.32
CA TYR A 227 -0.02 3.72 6.25
C TYR A 227 -1.03 4.64 6.93
N VAL A 228 -0.87 4.85 8.23
CA VAL A 228 -1.72 5.77 9.01
C VAL A 228 -0.84 6.66 9.88
N LEU A 229 -0.91 7.98 9.69
CA LEU A 229 -0.35 8.91 10.67
C LEU A 229 -1.28 8.98 11.87
N LYS A 230 -0.86 8.43 13.02
CA LYS A 230 -1.69 8.33 14.23
C LYS A 230 -2.04 9.71 14.81
N LYS A 231 -1.07 10.65 14.80
CA LYS A 231 -1.22 12.00 15.33
C LYS A 231 -0.32 12.97 14.58
N ASP A 232 -0.76 14.22 14.42
CA ASP A 232 0.09 15.30 13.88
C ASP A 232 1.05 15.82 14.94
N CYS A 233 2.01 14.98 15.33
CA CYS A 233 3.10 15.34 16.22
C CYS A 233 4.39 14.62 15.80
N GLN A 234 5.51 15.29 15.97
CA GLN A 234 6.83 14.72 15.73
C GLN A 234 7.51 14.48 17.08
N ALA A 235 8.11 13.30 17.29
CA ALA A 235 8.89 12.99 18.50
C ALA A 235 10.05 13.99 18.69
N GLU A 236 10.66 14.10 19.86
CA GLU A 236 11.77 15.04 20.06
C GLU A 236 13.06 14.61 19.35
N VAL A 237 13.96 15.55 19.04
CA VAL A 237 15.14 15.30 18.17
C VAL A 237 16.04 14.17 18.69
N HIS A 238 16.12 13.97 20.01
CA HIS A 238 16.97 12.97 20.62
C HIS A 238 16.41 11.53 20.53
N ASP A 239 15.09 11.36 20.47
CA ASP A 239 14.44 10.05 20.35
C ASP A 239 14.45 9.49 18.91
N ARG A 240 14.84 10.33 17.94
CA ARG A 240 14.64 10.11 16.50
C ARG A 240 15.67 9.19 15.81
N LYS A 241 16.74 8.72 16.46
CA LYS A 241 17.86 8.05 15.77
C LYS A 241 18.30 6.73 16.40
N ILE A 242 17.36 5.87 16.78
CA ILE A 242 17.67 4.55 17.32
C ILE A 242 17.74 3.53 16.16
N PRO A 243 18.88 2.84 15.95
CA PRO A 243 18.99 1.80 14.90
C PRO A 243 17.97 0.67 15.09
N ASP A 244 17.40 0.17 14.00
CA ASP A 244 16.38 -0.89 14.04
C ASP A 244 16.81 -2.16 14.83
N PRO A 245 18.04 -2.69 14.71
CA PRO A 245 18.47 -3.84 15.51
C PRO A 245 18.44 -3.57 17.01
N ILE A 246 18.85 -2.36 17.43
CA ILE A 246 18.81 -1.94 18.84
C ILE A 246 17.37 -1.76 19.28
N ARG A 247 16.54 -1.11 18.46
CA ARG A 247 15.11 -0.92 18.74
C ARG A 247 14.39 -2.26 18.94
N VAL A 248 14.62 -3.22 18.05
CA VAL A 248 14.04 -4.57 18.16
C VAL A 248 14.55 -5.26 19.43
N ALA A 249 15.86 -5.22 19.71
CA ALA A 249 16.42 -5.83 20.90
C ALA A 249 15.85 -5.22 22.20
N THR A 250 15.66 -3.90 22.26
CA THR A 250 15.04 -3.23 23.42
C THR A 250 13.57 -3.62 23.57
N LEU A 251 12.80 -3.65 22.48
CA LEU A 251 11.40 -4.08 22.52
C LEU A 251 11.26 -5.55 22.96
N VAL A 252 12.15 -6.43 22.50
CA VAL A 252 12.18 -7.84 22.91
C VAL A 252 12.53 -7.98 24.40
N ARG A 253 13.54 -7.25 24.89
CA ARG A 253 13.87 -7.21 26.33
C ARG A 253 12.69 -6.78 27.18
N ASP A 254 11.93 -5.81 26.69
CA ASP A 254 10.81 -5.20 27.38
C ASP A 254 9.48 -5.93 27.17
N ASP A 255 9.52 -7.11 26.55
CA ASP A 255 8.35 -7.96 26.27
C ASP A 255 7.25 -7.20 25.50
N PHE A 256 7.66 -6.33 24.57
CA PHE A 256 6.77 -5.49 23.76
C PHE A 256 5.73 -4.74 24.61
N SER A 257 6.13 -4.28 25.79
CA SER A 257 5.26 -3.63 26.77
C SER A 257 5.92 -2.41 27.42
N CYS A 258 5.09 -1.49 27.90
CA CYS A 258 5.55 -0.33 28.64
C CYS A 258 6.14 -0.77 29.98
N LYS A 259 7.42 -0.49 30.24
CA LYS A 259 8.09 -0.89 31.48
C LYS A 259 7.58 -0.18 32.74
N LYS A 260 6.83 0.91 32.61
CA LYS A 260 6.25 1.67 33.74
C LYS A 260 4.83 1.21 34.11
N CYS A 261 4.00 0.85 33.15
CA CYS A 261 2.58 0.55 33.39
C CYS A 261 2.06 -0.74 32.73
N GLU A 262 2.95 -1.54 32.14
CA GLU A 262 2.66 -2.84 31.51
C GLU A 262 1.69 -2.78 30.31
N TRP A 263 1.36 -1.57 29.83
CA TRP A 263 0.53 -1.40 28.65
C TRP A 263 1.25 -1.95 27.41
N SER A 264 0.54 -2.76 26.64
CA SER A 264 0.95 -3.26 25.32
C SER A 264 -0.24 -3.21 24.37
N HIS A 265 0.01 -3.43 23.08
CA HIS A 265 -1.08 -3.52 22.10
C HIS A 265 -2.05 -4.67 22.39
N GLU A 266 -1.57 -5.76 23.02
CA GLU A 266 -2.39 -6.91 23.39
C GLU A 266 -3.24 -6.66 24.65
N THR A 267 -2.71 -5.87 25.60
CA THR A 267 -3.40 -5.55 26.86
C THR A 267 -4.29 -4.31 26.77
N ASN A 268 -4.39 -3.70 25.58
CA ASN A 268 -5.20 -2.51 25.36
C ASN A 268 -6.68 -2.75 25.72
N ARG A 269 -7.22 -1.93 26.62
CA ARG A 269 -8.61 -2.04 27.10
C ARG A 269 -9.47 -0.99 26.40
N MET A 270 -10.73 -1.30 26.08
CA MET A 270 -11.66 -0.36 25.45
C MET A 270 -11.80 1.01 26.17
N GLY A 271 -11.53 1.07 27.47
CA GLY A 271 -11.57 2.31 28.25
C GLY A 271 -10.31 3.18 28.19
N ASP A 272 -9.18 2.68 27.69
CA ASP A 272 -7.91 3.41 27.56
C ASP A 272 -7.60 3.67 26.08
N ASN A 273 -8.33 4.62 25.50
CA ASN A 273 -8.14 5.03 24.10
C ASN A 273 -7.05 6.09 23.92
N ILE A 274 -6.36 6.48 24.99
CA ILE A 274 -5.36 7.55 25.00
C ILE A 274 -3.96 6.97 24.80
N ARG A 275 -3.70 5.77 25.32
CA ARG A 275 -2.48 5.00 25.02
C ARG A 275 -2.61 4.34 23.65
N ASN A 276 -1.67 4.60 22.76
CA ASN A 276 -1.78 4.13 21.38
C ASN A 276 -0.46 3.71 20.73
N LEU A 277 0.68 3.91 21.40
CA LEU A 277 2.01 3.63 20.86
C LEU A 277 3.00 3.28 21.97
N LEU A 278 3.92 2.36 21.65
CA LEU A 278 5.17 2.15 22.38
C LEU A 278 6.30 2.94 21.71
N GLU A 279 7.01 3.72 22.52
CA GLU A 279 8.10 4.59 22.14
C GLU A 279 9.34 4.17 22.95
N LEU A 280 10.51 4.32 22.35
CA LEU A 280 11.79 4.12 23.04
C LEU A 280 12.27 5.45 23.56
N HIS A 281 12.67 5.46 24.83
CA HIS A 281 13.20 6.62 25.52
C HIS A 281 14.65 6.37 25.94
N HIS A 282 15.52 7.35 25.75
CA HIS A 282 16.88 7.32 26.31
C HIS A 282 16.87 7.65 27.80
N ILE A 283 17.35 6.73 28.64
CA ILE A 283 17.39 6.91 30.10
C ILE A 283 18.36 8.02 30.49
N GLU A 284 19.57 7.99 29.92
CA GLU A 284 20.46 9.13 29.87
C GLU A 284 20.20 9.84 28.55
N TYR A 285 19.71 11.08 28.63
CA TYR A 285 19.34 11.86 27.46
C TYR A 285 20.49 11.89 26.44
N HIS A 286 20.16 11.69 25.16
CA HIS A 286 21.13 11.81 24.09
C HIS A 286 21.79 13.21 24.03
N ALA A 287 21.11 14.26 24.54
CA ALA A 287 21.68 15.60 24.67
C ALA A 287 22.91 15.66 25.59
N ASP A 288 22.98 14.75 26.56
CA ASP A 288 24.08 14.61 27.52
C ASP A 288 25.09 13.52 27.11
N GLY A 289 24.98 12.99 25.89
CA GLY A 289 25.88 11.95 25.36
C GLY A 289 25.38 10.52 25.52
N GLY A 290 24.10 10.33 25.86
CA GLY A 290 23.49 9.00 25.98
C GLY A 290 23.58 8.18 24.69
N GLU A 291 24.12 6.97 24.78
CA GLU A 291 24.33 6.08 23.63
C GLU A 291 23.01 5.42 23.18
N ASN A 292 22.94 5.06 21.90
CA ASN A 292 21.92 4.15 21.36
C ASN A 292 22.24 2.69 21.73
N ALA A 293 22.28 2.42 23.03
CA ALA A 293 22.58 1.12 23.61
C ALA A 293 21.32 0.53 24.24
N ILE A 294 21.20 -0.80 24.28
CA ILE A 294 20.02 -1.48 24.83
C ILE A 294 19.84 -1.07 26.30
N GLU A 295 20.94 -0.95 27.04
CA GLU A 295 21.02 -0.59 28.45
C GLU A 295 20.60 0.86 28.72
N ASN A 296 20.69 1.73 27.72
CA ASN A 296 20.31 3.14 27.82
C ASN A 296 18.91 3.43 27.24
N LEU A 297 18.21 2.41 26.75
CA LEU A 297 16.88 2.57 26.16
C LEU A 297 15.84 1.85 27.00
N ILE A 298 14.65 2.43 27.10
CA ILE A 298 13.49 1.84 27.78
C ILE A 298 12.24 2.00 26.92
N THR A 299 11.43 0.94 26.85
CA THR A 299 10.14 0.96 26.16
C THR A 299 9.06 1.54 27.06
N LEU A 300 8.41 2.61 26.59
CA LEU A 300 7.33 3.30 27.30
C LEU A 300 6.12 3.52 26.38
N CYS A 301 4.91 3.54 26.92
CA CYS A 301 3.75 4.02 26.16
C CYS A 301 3.82 5.55 26.00
N ASN A 302 3.16 6.11 24.98
CA ASN A 302 3.14 7.55 24.70
C ASN A 302 2.81 8.43 25.94
N ILE A 303 1.92 7.99 26.84
CA ILE A 303 1.60 8.75 28.07
C ILE A 303 2.75 8.70 29.08
N CYS A 304 3.31 7.52 29.31
CA CYS A 304 4.43 7.37 30.25
C CYS A 304 5.69 8.04 29.72
N HIS A 305 5.88 8.05 28.41
CA HIS A 305 6.96 8.76 27.75
C HIS A 305 6.82 10.28 27.95
N ASP A 306 5.62 10.84 27.71
CA ASP A 306 5.31 12.23 28.03
C ASP A 306 5.53 12.56 29.52
N ASP A 307 5.20 11.64 30.44
CA ASP A 307 5.44 11.83 31.87
C ASP A 307 6.94 11.96 32.21
N VAL A 308 7.79 11.17 31.56
CA VAL A 308 9.24 11.24 31.74
C VAL A 308 9.76 12.58 31.23
N HIS A 309 9.33 13.01 30.04
CA HIS A 309 9.71 14.31 29.48
C HIS A 309 9.24 15.50 30.32
N ARG A 310 8.16 15.35 31.09
CA ARG A 310 7.71 16.35 32.08
C ARG A 310 8.55 16.38 33.36
N GLY A 311 9.51 15.47 33.52
CA GLY A 311 10.35 15.36 34.72
C GLY A 311 9.65 14.69 35.90
N ASN A 312 8.55 13.96 35.67
CA ASN A 312 7.83 13.25 36.74
C ASN A 312 8.48 11.92 37.13
N VAL A 313 9.43 11.44 36.33
CA VAL A 313 10.18 10.19 36.54
C VAL A 313 11.64 10.49 36.22
N ASP A 314 12.54 10.12 37.11
CA ASP A 314 13.98 10.33 36.92
C ASP A 314 14.67 9.12 36.28
N ALA A 315 15.88 9.33 35.77
CA ALA A 315 16.68 8.30 35.13
C ALA A 315 16.99 7.11 36.06
N GLY A 316 17.12 7.34 37.37
CA GLY A 316 17.39 6.28 38.35
C GLY A 316 16.20 5.34 38.53
N GLU A 317 14.98 5.87 38.47
CA GLU A 317 13.75 5.08 38.45
C GLU A 317 13.65 4.26 37.15
N LEU A 318 13.96 4.85 36.00
CA LEU A 318 13.96 4.13 34.71
C LEU A 318 14.96 2.97 34.69
N LYS A 319 16.19 3.16 35.19
CA LYS A 319 17.21 2.10 35.30
C LYS A 319 16.72 0.90 36.12
N LYS A 320 16.00 1.15 37.22
CA LYS A 320 15.39 0.10 38.05
C LYS A 320 14.33 -0.70 37.28
N LEU A 321 13.53 -0.06 36.42
CA LEU A 321 12.48 -0.71 35.65
C LEU A 321 13.01 -1.69 34.59
N ILE A 322 14.25 -1.50 34.13
CA ILE A 322 14.91 -2.39 33.17
C ILE A 322 15.92 -3.36 33.82
N GLY A 323 16.06 -3.32 35.15
CA GLY A 323 16.94 -4.23 35.90
C GLY A 323 18.44 -3.93 35.75
N VAL A 324 18.81 -2.72 35.33
CA VAL A 324 20.20 -2.26 35.24
C VAL A 324 20.47 -1.43 36.49
N VAL A 325 21.27 -1.95 37.44
CA VAL A 325 21.62 -1.27 38.70
C VAL A 325 22.95 -0.56 38.56
#